data_AF-A0A7X5F6P9-F1
#
_entry.id   AF-A0A7X5F6P9-F1
#
_cell.length_a   1.000
_cell.length_b   1.000
_cell.length_c   1.000
_cell.angle_alpha   90.00
_cell.angle_beta   90.00
_cell.angle_gamma   90.00
#
_symmetry.space_group_name_H-M   'P 1'
#
loop_
_entity.id
_entity.type
_entity.pdbx_description
1 polymer ?
#
loop_
_entity_poly.entity_id
_entity_poly.type
_entity_poly.pdbx_seq_one_letter_code
_entity_poly.pdbx_strand_id
1 'polypeptide(L)'
;MNEKKSLNFDFLDESPQKTGEQASAPAATLKPTSVPSADKVNFFEYFKDCFTNFSEFAQKHLVTSNPKYLLLAIWILGIGSAADRLTSSESSSWGEVWAIAIFGGILAGAIAYYIGGWFYHVRVGWSKGSGTIDTARNIFTFSSLPISVTAIGSLFFNHLAYGNDYFDTYYSEASSVDVIFALLALAAIAYSIYISYRGVRAVMHVQKGRGMFWFVIAPAIFYILILAGAIFE
;
A
#
# COMPACT_ATOMS: atom_id res chain seq x y z
N MET A 1 -21.36 -38.26 49.75
CA MET A 1 -22.07 -38.97 48.66
C MET A 1 -22.66 -37.92 47.73
N ASN A 2 -22.57 -38.15 46.42
CA ASN A 2 -22.83 -37.22 45.33
C ASN A 2 -24.24 -36.64 45.31
N GLU A 3 -24.37 -35.33 45.13
CA GLU A 3 -25.55 -34.75 44.49
C GLU A 3 -25.15 -34.12 43.15
N LYS A 4 -25.52 -34.81 42.07
CA LYS A 4 -25.42 -34.30 40.70
C LYS A 4 -26.55 -33.29 40.50
N LYS A 5 -26.21 -32.01 40.33
CA LYS A 5 -27.15 -30.97 39.91
C LYS A 5 -27.33 -31.08 38.39
N SER A 6 -28.47 -31.64 37.94
CA SER A 6 -28.84 -31.66 36.53
C SER A 6 -29.26 -30.26 36.07
N LEU A 7 -28.63 -29.74 35.02
CA LEU A 7 -29.03 -28.49 34.38
C LEU A 7 -30.25 -28.76 33.48
N ASN A 8 -31.32 -27.99 33.68
CA ASN A 8 -32.56 -28.09 32.91
C ASN A 8 -32.50 -27.11 31.72
N PHE A 9 -32.86 -27.58 30.52
CA PHE A 9 -32.67 -26.88 29.23
C PHE A 9 -34.02 -26.46 28.61
N ASP A 10 -34.96 -26.00 29.43
CA ASP A 10 -36.32 -25.59 29.02
C ASP A 10 -36.39 -24.30 28.17
N PHE A 11 -35.27 -23.73 27.75
CA PHE A 11 -35.25 -22.51 26.93
C PHE A 11 -35.38 -22.78 25.41
N LEU A 12 -35.47 -24.05 25.00
CA LEU A 12 -35.60 -24.43 23.58
C LEU A 12 -37.04 -24.69 23.14
N ASP A 13 -38.03 -24.62 24.04
CA ASP A 13 -39.43 -25.01 23.75
C ASP A 13 -40.42 -23.85 23.55
N GLU A 14 -39.97 -22.61 23.44
CA GLU A 14 -40.88 -21.50 23.06
C GLU A 14 -41.04 -21.40 21.54
N SER A 15 -41.96 -22.24 21.02
CA SER A 15 -42.62 -21.99 19.75
C SER A 15 -43.60 -20.82 19.91
N PRO A 16 -43.63 -19.81 19.03
CA PRO A 16 -44.47 -18.64 19.23
C PRO A 16 -45.96 -18.97 19.04
N GLN A 17 -46.74 -18.81 20.12
CA GLN A 17 -48.20 -18.85 20.09
C GLN A 17 -48.77 -17.73 19.21
N LYS A 18 -49.64 -18.11 18.27
CA LYS A 18 -50.57 -17.20 17.59
C LYS A 18 -51.80 -17.00 18.46
N THR A 19 -52.00 -15.78 18.99
CA THR A 19 -53.34 -15.24 19.26
C THR A 19 -53.30 -13.73 19.09
N GLY A 20 -54.15 -13.20 18.22
CA GLY A 20 -54.23 -11.78 17.92
C GLY A 20 -55.23 -11.04 18.80
N GLU A 21 -54.97 -9.75 19.00
CA GLU A 21 -56.01 -8.74 19.20
C GLU A 21 -55.48 -7.39 18.69
N GLN A 22 -56.31 -6.72 17.88
CA GLN A 22 -56.01 -5.47 17.18
C GLN A 22 -56.04 -4.25 18.11
N ALA A 23 -55.04 -3.37 17.99
CA ALA A 23 -55.15 -1.96 18.37
C ALA A 23 -54.27 -1.06 17.47
N SER A 24 -54.93 -0.51 16.44
CA SER A 24 -54.80 0.80 15.77
C SER A 24 -53.49 1.62 15.73
N ALA A 25 -53.15 2.01 14.48
CA ALA A 25 -52.46 3.24 14.00
C ALA A 25 -50.97 3.16 13.58
N PRO A 26 -50.54 4.06 12.68
CA PRO A 26 -50.65 4.03 11.22
C PRO A 26 -49.45 3.33 10.56
N ALA A 27 -49.64 2.84 9.32
CA ALA A 27 -48.59 2.24 8.50
C ALA A 27 -47.47 3.27 8.21
N ALA A 28 -46.42 3.24 9.03
CA ALA A 28 -45.14 3.84 8.68
C ALA A 28 -44.51 2.94 7.62
N THR A 29 -44.66 3.34 6.35
CA THR A 29 -43.88 2.82 5.24
C THR A 29 -42.41 2.98 5.60
N LEU A 30 -41.77 1.91 6.06
CA LEU A 30 -40.32 1.83 6.15
C LEU A 30 -39.80 1.93 4.72
N LYS A 31 -39.52 3.15 4.29
CA LYS A 31 -38.56 3.39 3.20
C LYS A 31 -37.34 2.54 3.55
N PRO A 32 -36.83 1.70 2.64
CA PRO A 32 -35.51 1.13 2.84
C PRO A 32 -34.58 2.32 3.02
N THR A 33 -34.04 2.46 4.24
CA THR A 33 -32.97 3.41 4.51
C THR A 33 -31.90 3.09 3.50
N SER A 34 -31.78 3.95 2.50
CA SER A 34 -30.74 3.88 1.49
C SER A 34 -29.43 3.72 2.25
N VAL A 35 -28.76 2.58 2.04
CA VAL A 35 -27.35 2.43 2.37
C VAL A 35 -26.68 3.73 1.94
N PRO A 36 -25.99 4.47 2.83
CA PRO A 36 -25.38 5.75 2.47
C PRO A 36 -24.57 5.49 1.22
N SER A 37 -24.93 6.17 0.14
CA SER A 37 -24.32 5.96 -1.17
C SER A 37 -22.83 6.00 -0.95
N ALA A 38 -22.15 4.90 -1.29
CA ALA A 38 -20.70 4.83 -1.22
C ALA A 38 -20.15 6.11 -1.86
N ASP A 39 -19.57 6.99 -1.03
CA ASP A 39 -19.02 8.27 -1.46
C ASP A 39 -18.19 7.98 -2.71
N LYS A 40 -18.64 8.45 -3.87
CA LYS A 40 -17.94 8.26 -5.15
C LYS A 40 -16.69 9.13 -5.10
N VAL A 41 -15.65 8.60 -4.45
CA VAL A 41 -14.33 9.22 -4.43
C VAL A 41 -13.73 9.00 -5.80
N ASN A 42 -13.58 10.09 -6.54
CA ASN A 42 -12.99 10.08 -7.87
C ASN A 42 -11.56 9.52 -7.79
N PHE A 43 -11.27 8.51 -8.60
CA PHE A 43 -9.97 7.83 -8.65
C PHE A 43 -8.82 8.80 -8.89
N PHE A 44 -8.95 9.71 -9.86
CA PHE A 44 -7.89 10.65 -10.21
C PHE A 44 -7.67 11.68 -9.12
N GLU A 45 -8.74 12.18 -8.50
CA GLU A 45 -8.62 13.11 -7.37
C GLU A 45 -7.96 12.44 -6.16
N TYR A 46 -8.27 11.17 -5.91
CA TYR A 46 -7.69 10.40 -4.82
C TYR A 46 -6.16 10.29 -4.95
N PHE A 47 -5.67 9.87 -6.12
CA PHE A 47 -4.24 9.75 -6.35
C PHE A 47 -3.56 11.10 -6.51
N LYS A 48 -4.22 12.10 -7.13
CA LYS A 48 -3.71 13.48 -7.14
C LYS A 48 -3.45 13.96 -5.71
N ASP A 49 -4.42 13.79 -4.82
CA ASP A 49 -4.28 14.22 -3.43
C ASP A 49 -3.19 13.44 -2.68
N CYS A 50 -3.07 12.13 -2.94
CA CYS A 50 -1.96 11.32 -2.46
C CYS A 50 -0.59 11.89 -2.87
N PHE A 51 -0.43 12.34 -4.12
CA PHE A 51 0.85 12.85 -4.64
C PHE A 51 1.06 14.36 -4.44
N THR A 52 0.08 15.13 -3.97
CA THR A 52 0.26 16.58 -3.74
C THR A 52 0.09 16.99 -2.28
N ASN A 53 -0.85 16.40 -1.55
CA ASN A 53 -1.17 16.76 -0.17
C ASN A 53 -1.15 15.53 0.75
N PHE A 54 -0.10 14.71 0.65
CA PHE A 54 -0.04 13.42 1.33
C PHE A 54 -0.37 13.44 2.83
N SER A 55 -0.03 14.52 3.56
CA SER A 55 -0.36 14.62 5.00
C SER A 55 -1.86 14.68 5.25
N GLU A 56 -2.58 15.49 4.48
CA GLU A 56 -4.04 15.64 4.58
C GLU A 56 -4.73 14.39 4.05
N PHE A 57 -4.24 13.86 2.92
CA PHE A 57 -4.65 12.57 2.37
C PHE A 57 -4.53 11.45 3.42
N ALA A 58 -3.39 11.37 4.12
CA ALA A 58 -3.14 10.35 5.13
C ALA A 58 -4.12 10.44 6.31
N GLN A 59 -4.38 11.65 6.80
CA GLN A 59 -5.36 11.88 7.87
C GLN A 59 -6.79 11.50 7.44
N LYS A 60 -7.16 11.85 6.22
CA LYS A 60 -8.51 11.64 5.70
C LYS A 60 -8.78 10.19 5.28
N HIS A 61 -7.79 9.51 4.73
CA HIS A 61 -7.99 8.25 4.03
C HIS A 61 -7.27 7.06 4.64
N LEU A 62 -6.16 7.24 5.36
CA LEU A 62 -5.28 6.12 5.77
C LEU A 62 -5.45 5.69 7.23
N VAL A 63 -6.20 6.44 8.05
CA VAL A 63 -6.54 6.10 9.44
C VAL A 63 -7.75 5.16 9.48
N THR A 64 -7.61 3.99 8.85
CA THR A 64 -8.66 2.97 8.75
C THR A 64 -8.03 1.62 8.42
N SER A 65 -8.73 0.53 8.72
CA SER A 65 -8.28 -0.84 8.41
C SER A 65 -8.28 -1.15 6.91
N ASN A 66 -9.11 -0.44 6.12
CA ASN A 66 -9.28 -0.72 4.69
C ASN A 66 -9.47 0.58 3.88
N PRO A 67 -8.39 1.31 3.60
CA PRO A 67 -8.46 2.52 2.78
C PRO A 67 -8.84 2.18 1.33
N LYS A 68 -9.45 3.15 0.65
CA LYS A 68 -9.83 2.98 -0.76
C LYS A 68 -8.59 2.69 -1.60
N TYR A 69 -8.73 1.79 -2.57
CA TYR A 69 -7.67 1.36 -3.48
C TYR A 69 -6.44 0.74 -2.81
N LEU A 70 -6.54 0.26 -1.55
CA LEU A 70 -5.41 -0.37 -0.87
C LEU A 70 -4.82 -1.53 -1.66
N LEU A 71 -5.66 -2.46 -2.12
CA LEU A 71 -5.21 -3.63 -2.89
C LEU A 71 -4.50 -3.22 -4.18
N LEU A 72 -5.00 -2.19 -4.85
CA LEU A 72 -4.35 -1.63 -6.04
C LEU A 72 -2.99 -1.03 -5.69
N ALA A 73 -2.89 -0.27 -4.59
CA ALA A 73 -1.63 0.32 -4.14
C ALA A 73 -0.60 -0.76 -3.75
N ILE A 74 -1.03 -1.82 -3.07
CA ILE A 74 -0.20 -2.99 -2.75
C ILE A 74 0.30 -3.66 -4.03
N TRP A 75 -0.58 -3.83 -5.02
CA TRP A 75 -0.22 -4.46 -6.28
C TRP A 75 0.75 -3.59 -7.09
N ILE A 76 0.52 -2.28 -7.20
CA ILE A 76 1.47 -1.33 -7.82
C ILE A 76 2.82 -1.37 -7.11
N LEU A 77 2.82 -1.36 -5.77
CA LEU A 77 4.04 -1.49 -4.97
C LEU A 77 4.82 -2.74 -5.36
N GLY A 78 4.11 -3.87 -5.45
CA GLY A 78 4.69 -5.15 -5.82
C GLY A 78 5.20 -5.24 -7.25
N ILE A 79 4.44 -4.74 -8.24
CA ILE A 79 4.91 -4.67 -9.64
C ILE A 79 6.18 -3.82 -9.71
N GLY A 80 6.21 -2.66 -9.03
CA GLY A 80 7.42 -1.83 -8.97
C GLY A 80 8.61 -2.55 -8.35
N SER A 81 8.41 -3.30 -7.26
CA SER A 81 9.47 -4.12 -6.64
C SER A 81 9.94 -5.29 -7.52
N ALA A 82 9.06 -5.89 -8.30
CA ALA A 82 9.42 -6.93 -9.25
C ALA A 82 10.17 -6.34 -10.45
N ALA A 83 9.69 -5.22 -11.00
CA ALA A 83 10.31 -4.51 -12.11
C ALA A 83 11.76 -4.08 -11.79
N ASP A 84 12.01 -3.59 -10.58
CA ASP A 84 13.35 -3.16 -10.13
C ASP A 84 14.37 -4.31 -10.02
N ARG A 85 13.88 -5.56 -9.93
CA ARG A 85 14.72 -6.77 -9.84
C ARG A 85 14.92 -7.47 -11.18
N LEU A 86 14.13 -7.12 -12.19
CA LEU A 86 14.23 -7.75 -13.51
C LEU A 86 15.43 -7.15 -14.25
N THR A 87 16.40 -8.00 -14.57
CA THR A 87 17.52 -7.66 -15.44
C THR A 87 17.27 -8.24 -16.83
N SER A 88 17.79 -7.58 -17.87
CA SER A 88 17.63 -8.03 -19.27
C SER A 88 18.24 -9.40 -19.54
N SER A 89 19.20 -9.86 -18.73
CA SER A 89 19.89 -11.14 -18.92
C SER A 89 19.11 -12.37 -18.45
N GLU A 90 18.04 -12.19 -17.67
CA GLU A 90 17.28 -13.30 -17.08
C GLU A 90 15.98 -13.63 -17.83
N SER A 91 15.60 -12.84 -18.84
CA SER A 91 14.35 -13.00 -19.57
C SER A 91 14.59 -13.03 -21.08
N SER A 92 13.74 -13.76 -21.79
CA SER A 92 13.86 -13.96 -23.25
C SER A 92 12.85 -13.15 -24.06
N SER A 93 11.84 -12.56 -23.41
CA SER A 93 10.79 -11.79 -24.07
C SER A 93 10.09 -10.82 -23.13
N TRP A 94 9.47 -9.77 -23.69
CA TRP A 94 8.65 -8.85 -22.92
C TRP A 94 7.43 -9.51 -22.28
N GLY A 95 6.87 -10.53 -22.92
CA GLY A 95 5.75 -11.29 -22.34
C GLY A 95 6.14 -11.94 -21.02
N GLU A 96 7.33 -12.52 -20.94
CA GLU A 96 7.91 -13.09 -19.72
C GLU A 96 8.15 -12.02 -18.65
N VAL A 97 8.80 -10.91 -19.02
CA VAL A 97 9.06 -9.76 -18.13
C VAL A 97 7.75 -9.23 -17.52
N TRP A 98 6.72 -8.97 -18.33
CA TRP A 98 5.44 -8.49 -17.84
C TRP A 98 4.69 -9.53 -17.01
N ALA A 99 4.77 -10.81 -17.37
CA ALA A 99 4.17 -11.87 -16.57
C ALA A 99 4.83 -11.93 -15.18
N ILE A 100 6.16 -11.89 -15.09
CA ILE A 100 6.88 -11.87 -13.81
C ILE A 100 6.53 -10.60 -13.02
N ALA A 101 6.54 -9.43 -13.66
CA ALA A 101 6.21 -8.17 -12.98
C ALA A 101 4.78 -8.17 -12.42
N ILE A 102 3.80 -8.63 -13.20
CA ILE A 102 2.38 -8.65 -12.82
C ILE A 102 2.08 -9.70 -11.75
N PHE A 103 2.49 -10.95 -11.98
CA PHE A 103 2.17 -12.07 -11.09
C PHE A 103 3.13 -12.14 -9.90
N GLY A 104 4.43 -11.98 -10.14
CA GLY A 104 5.41 -11.82 -9.07
C GLY A 104 5.15 -10.58 -8.21
N GLY A 105 4.60 -9.53 -8.81
CA GLY A 105 4.13 -8.34 -8.11
C GLY A 105 3.04 -8.61 -7.07
N ILE A 106 2.19 -9.61 -7.24
CA ILE A 106 1.19 -9.97 -6.20
C ILE A 106 1.90 -10.43 -4.92
N LEU A 107 2.86 -11.34 -5.06
CA LEU A 107 3.63 -11.87 -3.93
C LEU A 107 4.55 -10.80 -3.33
N ALA A 108 5.27 -10.07 -4.17
CA ALA A 108 6.16 -8.99 -3.74
C ALA A 108 5.39 -7.89 -3.00
N GLY A 109 4.21 -7.50 -3.51
CA GLY A 109 3.33 -6.52 -2.88
C GLY A 109 2.84 -6.98 -1.51
N ALA A 110 2.40 -8.25 -1.39
CA ALA A 110 2.00 -8.82 -0.12
C ALA A 110 3.16 -8.84 0.90
N ILE A 111 4.35 -9.27 0.48
CA ILE A 111 5.56 -9.26 1.33
C ILE A 111 5.89 -7.83 1.77
N ALA A 112 5.89 -6.87 0.84
CA ALA A 112 6.17 -5.47 1.15
C ALA A 112 5.14 -4.90 2.14
N TYR A 113 3.84 -5.14 1.92
CA TYR A 113 2.77 -4.68 2.79
C TYR A 113 2.90 -5.25 4.22
N TYR A 114 3.05 -6.57 4.35
CA TYR A 114 3.06 -7.21 5.66
C TYR A 114 4.38 -7.05 6.40
N ILE A 115 5.51 -7.29 5.74
CA ILE A 115 6.85 -7.25 6.35
C ILE A 115 7.39 -5.83 6.35
N GLY A 116 7.40 -5.16 5.20
CA GLY A 116 7.85 -3.77 5.07
C GLY A 116 7.01 -2.81 5.92
N GLY A 117 5.68 -2.97 5.89
CA GLY A 117 4.77 -2.20 6.73
C GLY A 117 4.87 -2.55 8.23
N TRP A 118 5.19 -3.79 8.60
CA TRP A 118 5.52 -4.13 9.99
C TRP A 118 6.80 -3.42 10.45
N PHE A 119 7.87 -3.49 9.68
CA PHE A 119 9.12 -2.79 10.01
C PHE A 119 8.93 -1.26 10.04
N TYR A 120 8.08 -0.74 9.16
CA TYR A 120 7.64 0.65 9.20
C TYR A 120 6.98 1.01 10.54
N HIS A 121 6.08 0.16 11.05
CA HIS A 121 5.45 0.36 12.35
C HIS A 121 6.47 0.29 13.50
N VAL A 122 7.46 -0.60 13.44
CA VAL A 122 8.56 -0.66 14.42
C VAL A 122 9.29 0.69 14.48
N ARG A 123 9.59 1.30 13.32
CA ARG A 123 10.21 2.64 13.26
C ARG A 123 9.34 3.75 13.85
N VAL A 124 8.01 3.65 13.74
CA VAL A 124 7.07 4.55 14.42
C VAL A 124 7.26 4.43 15.94
N GLY A 125 7.32 3.19 16.47
CA GLY A 125 7.56 2.91 17.88
C GLY A 125 8.89 3.46 18.39
N TRP A 126 9.99 3.23 17.66
CA TRP A 126 11.29 3.82 18.00
C TRP A 126 11.28 5.36 17.99
N SER A 127 10.39 5.95 17.20
CA SER A 127 10.16 7.39 17.11
C SER A 127 9.17 7.95 18.14
N LYS A 128 8.71 7.14 19.10
CA LYS A 128 7.69 7.51 20.10
C LYS A 128 6.35 7.97 19.47
N GLY A 129 6.01 7.44 18.29
CA GLY A 129 4.69 7.66 17.69
C GLY A 129 3.61 6.74 18.27
N SER A 130 2.36 7.06 17.97
CA SER A 130 1.16 6.29 18.32
C SER A 130 0.37 5.92 17.06
N GLY A 131 -0.59 5.01 17.20
CA GLY A 131 -1.44 4.55 16.10
C GLY A 131 -1.33 3.05 15.86
N THR A 132 -2.17 2.54 14.96
CA THR A 132 -2.26 1.10 14.68
C THR A 132 -1.24 0.67 13.62
N ILE A 133 -0.96 -0.63 13.58
CA ILE A 133 -0.14 -1.24 12.52
C ILE A 133 -0.77 -1.05 11.14
N ASP A 134 -2.09 -1.05 11.03
CA ASP A 134 -2.80 -0.86 9.75
C ASP A 134 -2.54 0.54 9.20
N THR A 135 -2.62 1.58 10.04
CA THR A 135 -2.28 2.95 9.64
C THR A 135 -0.83 3.06 9.18
N ALA A 136 0.11 2.41 9.89
CA ALA A 136 1.51 2.38 9.50
C ALA A 136 1.73 1.70 8.15
N ARG A 137 1.08 0.55 7.92
CA ARG A 137 1.11 -0.18 6.64
C ARG A 137 0.52 0.63 5.50
N ASN A 138 -0.59 1.33 5.74
CA ASN A 138 -1.22 2.21 4.76
C ASN A 138 -0.28 3.35 4.38
N ILE A 139 0.27 4.07 5.37
CA ILE A 139 1.21 5.17 5.11
C ILE A 139 2.43 4.66 4.35
N PHE A 140 3.03 3.55 4.78
CA PHE A 140 4.13 2.91 4.07
C PHE A 140 3.78 2.68 2.58
N THR A 141 2.69 1.95 2.33
CA THR A 141 2.27 1.55 0.97
C THR A 141 2.06 2.76 0.07
N PHE A 142 1.26 3.73 0.51
CA PHE A 142 0.94 4.90 -0.30
C PHE A 142 2.15 5.84 -0.46
N SER A 143 3.00 5.96 0.57
CA SER A 143 4.22 6.76 0.48
C SER A 143 5.27 6.15 -0.46
N SER A 144 5.23 4.84 -0.70
CA SER A 144 6.15 4.14 -1.60
C SER A 144 5.73 4.17 -3.07
N LEU A 145 4.49 4.57 -3.38
CA LEU A 145 3.98 4.63 -4.76
C LEU A 145 4.84 5.46 -5.73
N PRO A 146 5.44 6.62 -5.36
CA PRO A 146 6.31 7.36 -6.27
C PRO A 146 7.45 6.48 -6.82
N ILE A 147 8.09 5.68 -5.97
CA ILE A 147 9.20 4.80 -6.37
C ILE A 147 8.67 3.72 -7.33
N SER A 148 7.57 3.07 -6.96
CA SER A 148 6.98 1.99 -7.76
C SER A 148 6.48 2.46 -9.12
N VAL A 149 5.84 3.64 -9.19
CA VAL A 149 5.39 4.23 -10.45
C VAL A 149 6.57 4.56 -11.35
N THR A 150 7.67 5.08 -10.80
CA THR A 150 8.89 5.32 -11.58
C THR A 150 9.50 4.03 -12.10
N ALA A 151 9.59 2.98 -11.28
CA ALA A 151 10.13 1.67 -11.70
C ALA A 151 9.28 1.03 -12.83
N ILE A 152 7.95 1.05 -12.68
CA ILE A 152 7.01 0.58 -13.72
C ILE A 152 7.14 1.40 -14.99
N GLY A 153 7.28 2.73 -14.85
CA GLY A 153 7.53 3.64 -15.96
C GLY A 153 8.82 3.26 -16.70
N SER A 154 9.92 3.05 -15.97
CA SER A 154 11.19 2.63 -16.57
C SER A 154 11.03 1.37 -17.41
N LEU A 155 10.37 0.34 -16.86
CA LEU A 155 10.11 -0.91 -17.56
C LEU A 155 9.26 -0.70 -18.84
N PHE A 156 8.21 0.10 -18.73
CA PHE A 156 7.31 0.40 -19.84
C PHE A 156 8.01 1.17 -20.97
N PHE A 157 8.78 2.20 -20.64
CA PHE A 157 9.48 2.99 -21.65
C PHE A 157 10.66 2.25 -22.26
N ASN A 158 11.34 1.38 -21.50
CA ASN A 158 12.34 0.46 -22.06
C ASN A 158 11.71 -0.49 -23.08
N HIS A 159 10.51 -1.03 -22.80
CA HIS A 159 9.76 -1.84 -23.78
C HIS A 159 9.48 -1.08 -25.08
N LEU A 160 8.98 0.16 -24.96
CA LEU A 160 8.67 0.97 -26.13
C LEU A 160 9.91 1.40 -26.93
N ALA A 161 11.01 1.68 -26.25
CA ALA A 161 12.22 2.19 -26.87
C ALA A 161 13.05 1.09 -27.56
N TYR A 162 13.16 -0.08 -26.93
CA TYR A 162 14.09 -1.12 -27.38
C TYR A 162 13.41 -2.33 -28.01
N GLY A 163 12.12 -2.57 -27.73
CA GLY A 163 11.49 -3.81 -28.19
C GLY A 163 12.36 -5.02 -27.82
N ASN A 164 12.47 -6.01 -28.71
CA ASN A 164 13.24 -7.22 -28.39
C ASN A 164 14.76 -6.99 -28.27
N ASP A 165 15.29 -5.87 -28.77
CA ASP A 165 16.72 -5.54 -28.68
C ASP A 165 17.16 -5.30 -27.21
N TYR A 166 16.20 -5.08 -26.31
CA TYR A 166 16.43 -4.97 -24.87
C TYR A 166 17.13 -6.20 -24.27
N PHE A 167 16.87 -7.39 -24.84
CA PHE A 167 17.43 -8.66 -24.36
C PHE A 167 18.80 -8.98 -24.98
N ASP A 168 19.23 -8.21 -25.98
CA ASP A 168 20.54 -8.40 -26.61
C ASP A 168 21.63 -7.68 -25.81
N THR A 169 22.55 -8.45 -25.23
CA THR A 169 23.66 -7.96 -24.40
C THR A 169 24.55 -6.94 -25.11
N TYR A 170 24.57 -6.95 -26.45
CA TYR A 170 25.36 -6.03 -27.28
C TYR A 170 24.81 -4.59 -27.30
N TYR A 171 23.53 -4.39 -26.98
CA TYR A 171 22.88 -3.08 -26.94
C TYR A 171 22.77 -2.50 -25.51
N SER A 172 23.45 -3.11 -24.54
CA SER A 172 23.42 -2.76 -23.11
C SER A 172 24.15 -1.45 -22.73
N GLU A 173 24.34 -0.52 -23.67
CA GLU A 173 24.84 0.82 -23.32
C GLU A 173 23.74 1.63 -22.63
N ALA A 174 24.10 2.32 -21.53
CA ALA A 174 23.19 3.13 -20.72
C ALA A 174 22.41 4.11 -21.62
N SER A 175 21.12 3.85 -21.78
CA SER A 175 20.35 4.61 -22.74
C SER A 175 19.85 5.93 -22.17
N SER A 176 19.36 6.81 -23.05
CA SER A 176 18.70 8.04 -22.61
C SER A 176 17.47 7.73 -21.73
N VAL A 177 16.78 6.61 -21.96
CA VAL A 177 15.65 6.18 -21.12
C VAL A 177 16.16 5.84 -19.72
N ASP A 178 17.26 5.07 -19.62
CA ASP A 178 17.82 4.65 -18.34
C ASP A 178 18.34 5.84 -17.53
N VAL A 179 19.01 6.79 -18.18
CA VAL A 179 19.48 8.03 -17.52
C VAL A 179 18.29 8.86 -17.01
N ILE A 180 17.24 9.04 -17.81
CA ILE A 180 16.05 9.78 -17.40
C ILE A 180 15.37 9.10 -16.21
N PHE A 181 15.16 7.78 -16.28
CA PHE A 181 14.50 7.05 -15.21
C PHE A 181 15.36 6.90 -13.96
N ALA A 182 16.69 6.88 -14.07
CA ALA A 182 17.59 6.96 -12.93
C ALA A 182 17.43 8.31 -12.18
N LEU A 183 17.39 9.43 -12.91
CA LEU A 183 17.15 10.75 -12.31
C LEU A 183 15.75 10.84 -11.68
N LEU A 184 14.73 10.30 -12.35
CA LEU A 184 13.38 10.22 -11.80
C LEU A 184 13.32 9.32 -10.56
N ALA A 185 14.08 8.22 -10.52
CA ALA A 185 14.14 7.32 -9.38
C ALA A 185 14.73 8.03 -8.16
N LEU A 186 15.81 8.79 -8.33
CA LEU A 186 16.38 9.62 -7.26
C LEU A 186 15.36 10.64 -6.73
N ALA A 187 14.65 11.34 -7.63
CA ALA A 187 13.60 12.27 -7.24
C ALA A 187 12.44 11.57 -6.52
N ALA A 188 12.02 10.40 -7.00
CA ALA A 188 10.95 9.61 -6.41
C ALA A 188 11.32 9.06 -5.03
N ILE A 189 12.56 8.62 -4.83
CA ILE A 189 13.08 8.19 -3.51
C ILE A 189 13.05 9.36 -2.53
N ALA A 190 13.62 10.51 -2.92
CA ALA A 190 13.64 11.69 -2.07
C ALA A 190 12.21 12.16 -1.71
N TYR A 191 11.31 12.16 -2.69
CA TYR A 191 9.92 12.52 -2.50
C TYR A 191 9.16 11.52 -1.61
N SER A 192 9.36 10.21 -1.82
CA SER A 192 8.78 9.13 -1.02
C SER A 192 9.19 9.22 0.45
N ILE A 193 10.49 9.47 0.71
CA ILE A 193 11.02 9.73 2.05
C ILE A 193 10.35 10.96 2.68
N TYR A 194 10.25 12.05 1.92
CA TYR A 194 9.63 13.29 2.36
C TYR A 194 8.15 13.11 2.77
N ILE A 195 7.32 12.55 1.89
CA ILE A 195 5.89 12.36 2.17
C ILE A 195 5.66 11.33 3.28
N SER A 196 6.49 10.29 3.35
CA SER A 196 6.49 9.30 4.42
C SER A 196 6.68 9.96 5.79
N TYR A 197 7.75 10.75 5.97
CA TYR A 197 8.01 11.47 7.22
C TYR A 197 6.89 12.46 7.57
N ARG A 198 6.37 13.19 6.57
CA ARG A 198 5.25 14.13 6.76
C ARG A 198 3.98 13.41 7.20
N GLY A 199 3.64 12.27 6.58
CA GLY A 199 2.49 11.45 6.91
C GLY A 199 2.53 10.92 8.34
N VAL A 200 3.64 10.31 8.78
CA VAL A 200 3.75 9.80 10.15
C VAL A 200 3.76 10.90 11.21
N ARG A 201 4.27 12.09 10.89
CA ARG A 201 4.20 13.26 11.78
C ARG A 201 2.77 13.77 11.93
N ALA A 202 2.01 13.78 10.84
CA ALA A 202 0.64 14.28 10.79
C ALA A 202 -0.38 13.32 11.42
N VAL A 203 -0.18 12.02 11.26
CA VAL A 203 -1.15 10.98 11.64
C VAL A 203 -0.75 10.21 12.91
N MET A 204 0.54 9.87 13.01
CA MET A 204 1.06 8.98 14.07
C MET A 204 1.85 9.73 15.13
N HIS A 205 1.88 11.06 15.07
CA HIS A 205 2.46 11.97 16.06
C HIS A 205 3.90 11.63 16.50
N VAL A 206 4.70 11.01 15.64
CA VAL A 206 6.10 10.63 15.95
C VAL A 206 6.91 11.84 16.41
N GLN A 207 7.84 11.71 17.36
CA GLN A 207 8.65 12.83 17.83
C GLN A 207 9.57 13.37 16.71
N LYS A 208 9.63 14.69 16.50
CA LYS A 208 10.36 15.33 15.38
C LYS A 208 11.81 14.81 15.21
N GLY A 209 12.62 14.83 16.27
CA GLY A 209 14.02 14.44 16.21
C GLY A 209 14.22 12.95 15.89
N ARG A 210 13.52 12.07 16.61
CA ARG A 210 13.61 10.62 16.40
C ARG A 210 12.99 10.21 15.05
N GLY A 211 11.90 10.85 14.67
CA GLY A 211 11.24 10.66 13.39
C GLY A 211 12.15 11.06 12.21
N MET A 212 12.90 12.16 12.34
CA MET A 212 13.89 12.55 11.32
C MET A 212 14.95 11.45 11.13
N PHE A 213 15.48 10.90 12.22
CA PHE A 213 16.46 9.82 12.13
C PHE A 213 15.88 8.57 11.42
N TRP A 214 14.72 8.07 11.86
CA TRP A 214 14.19 6.79 11.38
C TRP A 214 13.43 6.85 10.04
N PHE A 215 12.88 8.01 9.67
CA PHE A 215 12.09 8.15 8.43
C PHE A 215 12.80 8.94 7.34
N VAL A 216 13.88 9.67 7.65
CA VAL A 216 14.64 10.45 6.67
C VAL A 216 16.08 9.96 6.57
N ILE A 217 16.84 10.04 7.67
CA ILE A 217 18.30 9.76 7.64
C ILE A 217 18.57 8.27 7.36
N ALA A 218 17.97 7.36 8.13
CA ALA A 218 18.23 5.93 7.98
C ALA A 218 17.81 5.39 6.60
N PRO A 219 16.61 5.71 6.05
CA PRO A 219 16.28 5.35 4.68
C PRO A 219 17.20 5.97 3.63
N ALA A 220 17.58 7.25 3.78
CA ALA A 220 18.50 7.89 2.83
C ALA A 220 19.86 7.20 2.81
N ILE A 221 20.43 6.88 3.97
CA ILE A 221 21.68 6.10 4.06
C ILE A 221 21.51 4.74 3.39
N PHE A 222 20.41 4.03 3.67
CA PHE A 222 20.15 2.72 3.07
C PHE A 222 20.10 2.78 1.53
N TYR A 223 19.38 3.75 0.95
CA TYR A 223 19.35 3.92 -0.51
C TYR A 223 20.71 4.35 -1.07
N ILE A 224 21.45 5.23 -0.39
CA ILE A 224 22.81 5.61 -0.81
C ILE A 224 23.73 4.37 -0.84
N LEU A 225 23.64 3.48 0.15
CA LEU A 225 24.43 2.25 0.19
C LEU A 225 24.06 1.29 -0.95
N ILE A 226 22.77 1.16 -1.28
CA ILE A 226 22.32 0.34 -2.43
C ILE A 226 22.86 0.93 -3.73
N LEU A 227 22.69 2.24 -3.95
CA LEU A 227 23.18 2.93 -5.14
C LEU A 227 24.70 2.84 -5.28
N ALA A 228 25.43 3.01 -4.18
CA ALA A 228 26.88 2.85 -4.18
C ALA A 228 27.28 1.41 -4.54
N GLY A 229 26.62 0.41 -3.94
CA GLY A 229 26.84 -1.00 -4.27
C GLY A 229 26.67 -1.28 -5.77
N ALA A 230 25.58 -0.80 -6.36
CA ALA A 230 25.30 -0.98 -7.78
C ALA A 230 26.29 -0.26 -8.73
N ILE A 231 27.01 0.78 -8.26
CA ILE A 231 28.02 1.49 -9.06
C ILE A 231 29.40 0.81 -8.97
N PHE A 232 29.68 0.10 -7.87
CA PHE A 232 30.99 -0.52 -7.61
C PHE A 232 31.05 -2.02 -7.95
N GLU A 233 29.91 -2.63 -8.32
CA GLU A 233 29.83 -3.95 -8.96
C GLU A 233 30.01 -3.84 -10.49
#